data_AF-A0A9N8Z9J5-F1
#
_entry.id   AF-A0A9N8Z9J5-F1
#
_cell.length_a   1.000
_cell.length_b   1.000
_cell.length_c   1.000
_cell.angle_alpha   90.00
_cell.angle_beta   90.00
_cell.angle_gamma   90.00
#
_symmetry.space_group_name_H-M   'P 1'
#
loop_
_entity.id
_entity.type
_entity.pdbx_description
1 polymer ?
#
loop_
_entity_poly.entity_id
_entity_poly.type
_entity_poly.pdbx_seq_one_letter_code
_entity_poly.pdbx_strand_id
1 'polypeptide(L)'
;MTTDNITLLYKNYEDQFMEAIKNNPLAIILQKQASEIERLSKQINDMGIKFESLKETELCTLKQRIGELEENLLYRKNESEKHKSEIKFLKQENKGLKNQITYITKDINKLQTTVKEFNEQKKCMNEMESHIQQNEEDNISLEIRVNKLEKVQEIWNKAAAKFDTKRFKKICEIHEKYKISLIPELKEKILSIIDLDPSYTQKQLLPAYSFFKALKQFSDQFLQQNDLNENQSLSVYLCNPALNFWPENVPEELFKDLFPNNLKEQASRYHGYFT
;
A
#
# COMPACT_ATOMS: atom_id res chain seq x y z
N MET A 1 94.51 -22.11 129.05
CA MET A 1 95.08 -21.38 127.88
C MET A 1 95.88 -22.41 127.11
N THR A 2 95.56 -22.86 125.91
CA THR A 2 95.61 -22.05 124.68
C THR A 2 94.99 -22.73 123.44
N THR A 3 94.18 -23.79 123.57
CA THR A 3 93.56 -24.45 122.39
C THR A 3 92.64 -23.48 121.62
N ASP A 4 91.84 -22.69 122.35
CA ASP A 4 90.98 -21.64 121.76
C ASP A 4 91.77 -20.52 121.08
N ASN A 5 92.96 -20.17 121.61
CA ASN A 5 93.80 -19.10 121.03
C ASN A 5 94.44 -19.53 119.71
N ILE A 6 94.81 -20.80 119.56
CA ILE A 6 95.38 -21.31 118.30
C ILE A 6 94.30 -21.36 117.22
N THR A 7 93.10 -21.83 117.55
CA THR A 7 91.96 -21.84 116.62
C THR A 7 91.55 -20.43 116.19
N LEU A 8 91.54 -19.45 117.11
CA LEU A 8 91.34 -18.04 116.79
C LEU A 8 92.43 -17.46 115.90
N LEU A 9 93.69 -17.83 116.12
CA LEU A 9 94.81 -17.37 115.30
C LEU A 9 94.72 -17.92 113.88
N TYR A 10 94.40 -19.21 113.72
CA TYR A 10 94.19 -19.84 112.42
C TYR A 10 93.04 -19.19 111.66
N LYS A 11 91.91 -18.98 112.34
CA LYS A 11 90.75 -18.31 111.73
C LYS A 11 91.07 -16.87 111.32
N ASN A 12 91.81 -16.12 112.13
CA ASN A 12 92.25 -14.77 111.78
C ASN A 12 93.23 -14.75 110.59
N TYR A 13 94.15 -15.71 110.50
CA TYR A 13 95.03 -15.87 109.33
C TYR A 13 94.25 -16.26 108.07
N GLU A 14 93.28 -17.16 108.21
CA GLU A 14 92.38 -17.57 107.13
C GLU A 14 91.54 -16.39 106.64
N ASP A 15 90.95 -15.61 107.55
CA ASP A 15 90.20 -14.41 107.24
C ASP A 15 91.09 -13.35 106.54
N GLN A 16 92.30 -13.07 107.04
CA GLN A 16 93.24 -12.13 106.40
C GLN A 16 93.73 -12.61 105.03
N PHE A 17 94.00 -13.90 104.88
CA PHE A 17 94.37 -14.49 103.60
C PHE A 17 93.21 -14.38 102.60
N MET A 18 91.99 -14.69 103.02
CA MET A 18 90.79 -14.54 102.20
C MET A 18 90.55 -13.07 101.82
N GLU A 19 90.79 -12.13 102.74
CA GLU A 19 90.72 -10.68 102.49
C GLU A 19 91.77 -10.23 101.45
N ALA A 20 93.01 -10.72 101.55
CA ALA A 20 94.08 -10.43 100.59
C ALA A 20 93.81 -11.02 99.20
N ILE A 21 93.23 -12.23 99.13
CA ILE A 21 92.78 -12.86 97.88
C ILE A 21 91.63 -12.06 97.26
N LYS A 22 90.66 -11.62 98.07
CA LYS A 22 89.50 -10.85 97.62
C LYS A 22 89.88 -9.47 97.05
N ASN A 23 90.93 -8.86 97.59
CA ASN A 23 91.47 -7.58 97.13
C ASN A 23 92.55 -7.72 96.03
N ASN A 24 92.89 -8.94 95.61
CA ASN A 24 93.84 -9.16 94.52
C ASN A 24 93.24 -8.65 93.19
N PRO A 25 93.97 -7.82 92.40
CA PRO A 25 93.49 -7.30 91.12
C PRO A 25 93.06 -8.39 90.13
N LEU A 26 93.75 -9.54 90.09
CA LEU A 26 93.39 -10.67 89.24
C LEU A 26 92.07 -11.31 89.69
N ALA A 27 91.85 -11.45 91.00
CA ALA A 27 90.59 -11.99 91.54
C ALA A 27 89.39 -11.10 91.19
N ILE A 28 89.56 -9.77 91.27
CA ILE A 28 88.51 -8.80 90.89
C ILE A 28 88.18 -8.88 89.39
N ILE A 29 89.20 -8.99 88.51
CA ILE A 29 89.01 -9.13 87.07
C ILE A 29 88.23 -10.42 86.75
N LEU A 30 88.64 -11.55 87.35
CA LEU A 30 87.97 -12.83 87.17
C LEU A 30 86.51 -12.78 87.63
N GLN A 31 86.22 -12.12 88.75
CA GLN A 31 84.85 -11.96 89.25
C GLN A 31 83.97 -11.12 88.31
N LYS A 32 84.52 -10.04 87.73
CA LYS A 32 83.82 -9.25 86.70
C LYS A 32 83.56 -10.06 85.44
N GLN A 33 84.54 -10.84 84.98
CA GLN A 33 84.38 -11.72 83.82
C GLN A 33 83.32 -12.79 84.07
N ALA A 34 83.30 -13.42 85.24
CA ALA A 34 82.28 -14.40 85.62
C ALA A 34 80.86 -13.78 85.59
N SER A 35 80.71 -12.56 86.13
CA SER A 35 79.43 -11.85 86.13
C SER A 35 78.96 -11.51 84.70
N GLU A 36 79.90 -11.11 83.83
CA GLU A 36 79.59 -10.81 82.43
C GLU A 36 79.24 -12.08 81.63
N ILE A 37 79.94 -13.19 81.88
CA ILE A 37 79.62 -14.51 81.30
C ILE A 37 78.21 -14.93 81.72
N GLU A 38 77.85 -14.78 82.99
CA GLU A 38 76.51 -15.11 83.49
C GLU A 38 75.44 -14.25 82.82
N ARG A 39 75.69 -12.94 82.67
CA ARG A 39 74.80 -11.99 81.96
C ARG A 39 74.60 -12.40 80.50
N LEU A 40 75.69 -12.68 79.78
CA LEU A 40 75.64 -13.11 78.38
C LEU A 40 74.95 -14.47 78.22
N SER A 41 75.20 -15.41 79.13
CA SER A 41 74.57 -16.73 79.12
C SER A 41 73.05 -16.61 79.27
N LYS A 42 72.58 -15.74 80.17
CA LYS A 42 71.15 -15.43 80.31
C LYS A 42 70.55 -14.82 79.04
N GLN A 43 71.25 -13.84 78.43
CA GLN A 43 70.79 -13.23 77.18
C GLN A 43 70.69 -14.24 76.03
N ILE A 44 71.66 -15.15 75.90
CA ILE A 44 71.64 -16.23 74.90
C ILE A 44 70.44 -17.15 75.12
N ASN A 45 70.16 -17.51 76.37
CA ASN A 45 69.02 -18.35 76.71
C ASN A 45 67.68 -17.66 76.37
N ASP A 46 67.53 -16.38 76.70
CA ASP A 46 66.33 -15.59 76.37
C ASP A 46 66.15 -15.47 74.84
N MET A 47 67.23 -15.30 74.09
CA MET A 47 67.20 -15.29 72.62
C MET A 47 66.81 -16.66 72.06
N GLY A 48 67.32 -17.75 72.64
CA GLY A 48 66.98 -19.12 72.26
C GLY A 48 65.48 -19.40 72.43
N ILE A 49 64.90 -18.98 73.57
CA ILE A 49 63.46 -19.12 73.83
C ILE A 49 62.64 -18.33 72.80
N LYS A 50 63.01 -17.08 72.52
CA LYS A 50 62.31 -16.26 71.50
C LYS A 50 62.41 -16.88 70.10
N PHE A 51 63.57 -17.41 69.74
CA PHE A 51 63.78 -18.05 68.44
C PHE A 51 62.91 -19.29 68.29
N GLU A 52 62.83 -20.15 69.31
CA GLU A 52 61.98 -21.33 69.23
C GLU A 52 60.50 -20.94 69.17
N SER A 53 60.05 -19.95 69.96
CA SER A 53 58.69 -19.43 69.86
C SER A 53 58.38 -18.93 68.44
N LEU A 54 59.23 -18.07 67.85
CA LEU A 54 59.06 -17.57 66.48
C LEU A 54 58.92 -18.69 65.46
N LYS A 55 59.75 -19.73 65.59
CA LYS A 55 59.79 -20.88 64.70
C LYS A 55 58.58 -21.79 64.86
N GLU A 56 58.17 -22.07 66.10
CA GLU A 56 57.06 -22.99 66.38
C GLU A 56 55.69 -22.37 66.12
N THR A 57 55.50 -21.08 66.42
CA THR A 57 54.19 -20.44 66.29
C THR A 57 54.04 -19.68 64.98
N GLU A 58 54.86 -18.64 64.75
CA GLU A 58 54.64 -17.71 63.65
C GLU A 58 54.95 -18.36 62.30
N LEU A 59 56.09 -19.04 62.19
CA LEU A 59 56.50 -19.69 60.94
C LEU A 59 55.55 -20.83 60.55
N CYS A 60 55.09 -21.64 61.51
CA CYS A 60 54.10 -22.69 61.27
C CYS A 60 52.76 -22.10 60.82
N THR A 61 52.29 -21.05 61.50
CA THR A 61 51.03 -20.37 61.13
C THR A 61 51.10 -19.78 59.72
N LEU A 62 52.23 -19.15 59.37
CA LEU A 62 52.44 -18.60 58.03
C LEU A 62 52.45 -19.69 56.96
N LYS A 63 53.14 -20.82 57.20
CA LYS A 63 53.15 -21.96 56.27
C LYS A 63 51.75 -22.50 56.03
N GLN A 64 50.95 -22.65 57.09
CA GLN A 64 49.57 -23.09 56.97
C GLN A 64 48.74 -22.11 56.13
N ARG A 65 48.83 -20.81 56.43
CA ARG A 65 48.13 -19.75 55.70
C ARG A 65 48.49 -19.74 54.21
N ILE A 66 49.76 -19.96 53.89
CA ILE A 66 50.23 -20.06 52.50
C ILE A 66 49.57 -21.24 51.79
N GLY A 67 49.54 -22.42 52.42
CA GLY A 67 48.87 -23.60 51.85
C GLY A 67 47.37 -23.37 51.60
N GLU A 68 46.67 -22.78 52.56
CA GLU A 68 45.25 -22.42 52.41
C GLU A 68 45.02 -21.42 51.26
N LEU A 69 45.92 -20.46 51.07
CA LEU A 69 45.84 -19.49 49.97
C LEU A 69 46.11 -20.15 48.61
N GLU A 70 47.05 -21.07 48.53
CA GLU A 70 47.36 -21.83 47.31
C GLU A 70 46.18 -22.70 46.86
N GLU A 71 45.53 -23.40 47.80
CA GLU A 71 44.32 -24.18 47.51
C GLU A 71 43.17 -23.30 47.01
N ASN A 72 42.94 -22.16 47.67
CA ASN A 72 41.92 -21.20 47.25
C ASN A 72 42.20 -20.58 45.88
N LEU A 73 43.46 -20.34 45.54
CA LEU A 73 43.87 -19.87 44.21
C LEU A 73 43.61 -20.93 43.14
N LEU A 74 43.91 -22.20 43.44
CA LEU A 74 43.65 -23.31 42.51
C LEU A 74 42.15 -23.48 42.26
N TYR A 75 41.32 -23.44 43.31
CA TYR A 75 39.87 -23.51 43.18
C TYR A 75 39.32 -22.38 42.29
N ARG A 76 39.71 -21.13 42.56
CA ARG A 76 39.26 -19.98 41.76
C ARG A 76 39.73 -20.05 40.31
N LYS A 77 40.93 -20.57 40.06
CA LYS A 77 41.44 -20.79 38.71
C LYS A 77 40.55 -21.77 37.93
N ASN A 78 40.15 -22.86 38.56
CA ASN A 78 39.26 -23.86 37.94
C ASN A 78 37.86 -23.29 37.65
N GLU A 79 37.28 -22.54 38.59
CA GLU A 79 36.00 -21.85 38.36
C GLU A 79 36.10 -20.84 37.20
N SER A 80 37.20 -20.08 37.13
CA SER A 80 37.43 -19.12 36.04
C SER A 80 37.46 -19.80 34.67
N GLU A 81 38.07 -20.97 34.54
CA GLU A 81 38.09 -21.72 33.28
C GLU A 81 36.72 -22.33 32.93
N LYS A 82 35.93 -22.73 33.94
CA LYS A 82 34.53 -23.14 33.75
C LYS A 82 33.70 -21.97 33.20
N HIS A 83 33.74 -20.81 33.84
CA HIS A 83 33.03 -19.61 33.39
C HIS A 83 33.46 -19.19 31.98
N LYS A 84 34.75 -19.28 31.65
CA LYS A 84 35.26 -18.98 30.31
C LYS A 84 34.69 -19.90 29.23
N SER A 85 34.53 -21.19 29.56
CA SER A 85 33.91 -22.17 28.67
C SER A 85 32.42 -21.89 28.46
N GLU A 86 31.71 -21.54 29.53
CA GLU A 86 30.28 -21.16 29.48
C GLU A 86 30.05 -19.90 28.66
N ILE A 87 30.88 -18.86 28.84
CA ILE A 87 30.85 -17.64 28.03
C ILE A 87 31.05 -17.97 26.54
N LYS A 88 31.93 -18.92 26.21
CA LYS A 88 32.15 -19.33 24.81
C LYS A 88 30.90 -20.01 24.22
N PHE A 89 30.24 -20.86 25.00
CA PHE A 89 29.00 -21.51 24.58
C PHE A 89 27.88 -20.48 24.34
N LEU A 90 27.62 -19.60 25.30
CA LEU A 90 26.59 -18.56 25.20
C LEU A 90 26.83 -17.60 24.03
N LYS A 91 28.09 -17.29 23.71
CA LYS A 91 28.44 -16.50 22.51
C LYS A 91 28.05 -17.20 21.21
N GLN A 92 28.23 -18.52 21.14
CA GLN A 92 27.86 -19.31 19.97
C GLN A 92 26.34 -19.43 19.82
N GLU A 93 25.64 -19.67 20.93
CA GLU A 93 24.18 -19.71 20.96
C GLU A 93 23.56 -18.38 20.51
N ASN A 94 24.05 -17.25 21.03
CA ASN A 94 23.63 -15.92 20.60
C ASN A 94 23.84 -15.66 19.11
N LYS A 95 24.94 -16.17 18.53
CA LYS A 95 25.17 -16.10 17.08
C LYS A 95 24.09 -16.88 16.31
N GLY A 96 23.71 -18.06 16.80
CA GLY A 96 22.62 -18.86 16.23
C GLY A 96 21.28 -18.13 16.27
N LEU A 97 20.91 -17.58 17.44
CA LEU A 97 19.68 -16.80 17.61
C LEU A 97 19.64 -15.57 16.69
N LYS A 98 20.76 -14.85 16.54
CA LYS A 98 20.85 -13.70 15.65
C LYS A 98 20.59 -14.06 14.18
N ASN A 99 21.06 -15.23 13.74
CA ASN A 99 20.78 -15.72 12.40
C ASN A 99 19.31 -16.06 12.22
N GLN A 100 18.68 -16.71 13.20
CA GLN A 100 17.24 -17.03 13.16
C GLN A 100 16.39 -15.75 13.10
N ILE A 101 16.70 -14.74 13.92
CA ILE A 101 16.03 -13.43 13.88
C ILE A 101 16.13 -12.81 12.48
N THR A 102 17.28 -12.92 11.82
CA THR A 102 17.48 -12.41 10.46
C THR A 102 16.54 -13.09 9.46
N TYR A 103 16.38 -14.41 9.53
CA TYR A 103 15.44 -15.14 8.66
C TYR A 103 13.99 -14.76 8.92
N ILE A 104 13.58 -14.74 10.20
CA ILE A 104 12.22 -14.34 10.59
C ILE A 104 11.91 -12.93 10.11
N THR A 105 12.86 -11.99 10.24
CA THR A 105 12.69 -10.62 9.74
C THR A 105 12.45 -10.59 8.23
N LYS A 106 13.17 -11.43 7.47
CA LYS A 106 12.98 -11.54 6.02
C LYS A 106 11.57 -12.06 5.68
N ASP A 107 11.07 -13.05 6.40
CA ASP A 107 9.74 -13.61 6.15
C ASP A 107 8.61 -12.65 6.56
N ILE A 108 8.77 -11.92 7.67
CA ILE A 108 7.86 -10.83 8.06
C ILE A 108 7.75 -9.80 6.94
N ASN A 109 8.88 -9.37 6.36
CA ASN A 109 8.88 -8.38 5.27
C ASN A 109 8.13 -8.91 4.03
N LYS A 110 8.30 -10.19 3.66
CA LYS A 110 7.54 -10.79 2.55
C LYS A 110 6.04 -10.77 2.85
N LEU A 111 5.64 -11.20 4.05
CA LEU A 111 4.23 -11.21 4.46
C LEU A 111 3.63 -9.80 4.45
N GLN A 112 4.38 -8.79 4.88
CA GLN A 112 3.93 -7.39 4.79
C GLN A 112 3.69 -6.94 3.35
N THR A 113 4.54 -7.35 2.40
CA THR A 113 4.31 -7.07 0.97
C THR A 113 3.05 -7.78 0.47
N THR A 114 2.88 -9.07 0.77
CA THR A 114 1.68 -9.83 0.40
C THR A 114 0.40 -9.22 0.97
N VAL A 115 0.42 -8.74 2.23
CA VAL A 115 -0.73 -8.04 2.83
C VAL A 115 -1.08 -6.75 2.08
N LYS A 116 -0.07 -5.99 1.62
CA LYS A 116 -0.32 -4.80 0.80
C LYS A 116 -0.99 -5.17 -0.52
N GLU A 117 -0.50 -6.21 -1.20
CA GLU A 117 -1.10 -6.71 -2.45
C GLU A 117 -2.56 -7.15 -2.24
N PHE A 118 -2.87 -7.86 -1.16
CA PHE A 118 -4.24 -8.25 -0.82
C PHE A 118 -5.15 -7.03 -0.56
N ASN A 119 -4.64 -5.98 0.08
CA ASN A 119 -5.43 -4.76 0.31
C ASN A 119 -5.76 -4.04 -1.00
N GLU A 120 -4.83 -3.99 -1.96
CA GLU A 120 -5.11 -3.44 -3.30
C GLU A 120 -6.12 -4.28 -4.06
N GLN A 121 -6.02 -5.61 -4.00
CA GLN A 121 -7.02 -6.51 -4.58
C GLN A 121 -8.41 -6.30 -3.97
N LYS A 122 -8.49 -6.13 -2.64
CA LYS A 122 -9.74 -5.85 -1.94
C LYS A 122 -10.38 -4.54 -2.41
N LYS A 123 -9.58 -3.50 -2.66
CA LYS A 123 -10.08 -2.23 -3.20
C LYS A 123 -10.71 -2.42 -4.59
N CYS A 124 -10.04 -3.12 -5.49
CA CYS A 124 -10.56 -3.45 -6.82
C CYS A 124 -11.87 -4.25 -6.74
N MET A 125 -11.98 -5.19 -5.80
CA MET A 125 -13.20 -5.96 -5.60
C MET A 125 -14.39 -5.08 -5.17
N ASN A 126 -14.17 -4.12 -4.27
CA ASN A 126 -15.23 -3.18 -3.86
C ASN A 126 -15.68 -2.29 -5.03
N GLU A 127 -14.76 -1.87 -5.90
CA GLU A 127 -15.09 -1.11 -7.11
C GLU A 127 -15.95 -1.96 -8.06
N MET A 128 -15.59 -3.23 -8.25
CA MET A 128 -16.37 -4.17 -9.05
C MET A 128 -17.78 -4.40 -8.48
N GLU A 129 -17.90 -4.52 -7.15
CA GLU A 129 -19.19 -4.67 -6.47
C GLU A 129 -20.11 -3.46 -6.72
N SER A 130 -19.56 -2.25 -6.66
CA SER A 130 -20.30 -1.03 -7.01
C SER A 130 -20.77 -1.02 -8.48
N HIS A 131 -19.93 -1.48 -9.41
CA HIS A 131 -20.32 -1.60 -10.82
C HIS A 131 -21.41 -2.63 -11.06
N ILE A 132 -21.37 -3.76 -10.34
CA ILE A 132 -22.42 -4.79 -10.42
C ILE A 132 -23.75 -4.21 -9.92
N GLN A 133 -23.74 -3.53 -8.79
CA GLN A 133 -24.96 -2.92 -8.24
C GLN A 133 -25.58 -1.89 -9.22
N GLN A 134 -24.77 -1.05 -9.86
CA GLN A 134 -25.26 -0.12 -10.88
C GLN A 134 -25.91 -0.85 -12.07
N ASN A 135 -25.29 -1.92 -12.55
CA ASN A 135 -25.83 -2.71 -13.65
C ASN A 135 -27.15 -3.40 -13.28
N GLU A 136 -27.30 -3.85 -12.03
CA GLU A 136 -28.56 -4.40 -11.52
C GLU A 136 -29.68 -3.36 -11.55
N GLU A 137 -29.40 -2.13 -11.09
CA GLU A 137 -30.35 -1.02 -11.13
C GLU A 137 -30.74 -0.65 -12.58
N ASP A 138 -29.77 -0.59 -13.49
CA ASP A 138 -30.00 -0.31 -14.91
C ASP A 138 -30.87 -1.40 -15.56
N ASN A 139 -30.63 -2.67 -15.25
CA ASN A 139 -31.42 -3.80 -15.75
C ASN A 139 -32.89 -3.74 -15.27
N ILE A 140 -33.12 -3.41 -13.99
CA ILE A 140 -34.49 -3.20 -13.46
C ILE A 140 -35.20 -2.08 -14.24
N SER A 141 -34.49 -0.97 -14.50
CA SER A 141 -35.03 0.16 -15.27
C SER A 141 -35.39 -0.25 -16.71
N LEU A 142 -34.55 -1.05 -17.36
CA LEU A 142 -34.82 -1.60 -18.69
C LEU A 142 -36.03 -2.53 -18.69
N GLU A 143 -36.15 -3.43 -17.72
CA GLU A 143 -37.30 -4.33 -17.60
C GLU A 143 -38.63 -3.56 -17.48
N ILE A 144 -38.65 -2.49 -16.67
CA ILE A 144 -39.81 -1.59 -16.57
C ILE A 144 -40.14 -0.95 -17.93
N ARG A 145 -39.12 -0.51 -18.69
CA ARG A 145 -39.33 0.10 -20.02
C ARG A 145 -39.86 -0.91 -21.03
N VAL A 146 -39.33 -2.14 -21.05
CA VAL A 146 -39.81 -3.22 -21.91
C VAL A 146 -41.28 -3.54 -21.61
N ASN A 147 -41.64 -3.72 -20.35
CA ASN A 147 -43.03 -3.94 -19.93
C ASN A 147 -43.99 -2.82 -20.38
N LYS A 148 -43.53 -1.55 -20.39
CA LYS A 148 -44.33 -0.43 -20.92
C LYS A 148 -44.50 -0.51 -22.44
N LEU A 149 -43.45 -0.86 -23.18
CA LEU A 149 -43.49 -1.00 -24.63
C LEU A 149 -44.42 -2.15 -25.06
N GLU A 150 -44.39 -3.28 -24.36
CA GLU A 150 -45.30 -4.40 -24.61
C GLU A 150 -46.78 -3.98 -24.47
N LYS A 151 -47.12 -3.20 -23.44
CA LYS A 151 -48.47 -2.64 -23.27
C LYS A 151 -48.86 -1.71 -24.43
N VAL A 152 -47.95 -0.83 -24.86
CA VAL A 152 -48.19 0.06 -26.01
C VAL A 152 -48.42 -0.76 -27.29
N GLN A 153 -47.63 -1.81 -27.50
CA GLN A 153 -47.77 -2.70 -28.65
C GLN A 153 -49.10 -3.44 -28.63
N GLU A 154 -49.56 -3.91 -27.46
CA GLU A 154 -50.87 -4.53 -27.31
C GLU A 154 -52.01 -3.56 -27.69
N ILE A 155 -51.93 -2.31 -27.24
CA ILE A 155 -52.90 -1.26 -27.61
C ILE A 155 -52.89 -1.01 -29.12
N TRP A 156 -51.71 -0.89 -29.73
CA TRP A 156 -51.56 -0.68 -31.17
C TRP A 156 -52.17 -1.83 -31.98
N ASN A 157 -51.92 -3.08 -31.58
CA ASN A 157 -52.49 -4.25 -32.23
C ASN A 157 -54.03 -4.26 -32.15
N LYS A 158 -54.60 -3.92 -30.99
CA LYS A 158 -56.06 -3.78 -30.80
C LYS A 158 -56.65 -2.64 -31.63
N ALA A 159 -55.93 -1.52 -31.77
CA ALA A 159 -56.36 -0.40 -32.60
C ALA A 159 -56.29 -0.75 -34.10
N ALA A 160 -55.19 -1.33 -34.57
CA ALA A 160 -55.02 -1.77 -35.95
C ALA A 160 -56.08 -2.80 -36.39
N ALA A 161 -56.54 -3.66 -35.48
CA ALA A 161 -57.66 -4.57 -35.73
C ALA A 161 -59.02 -3.86 -35.90
N LYS A 162 -59.19 -2.64 -35.38
CA LYS A 162 -60.42 -1.84 -35.46
C LYS A 162 -60.41 -0.81 -36.61
N PHE A 163 -59.24 -0.40 -37.09
CA PHE A 163 -59.11 0.57 -38.19
C PHE A 163 -58.82 -0.16 -39.51
N ASP A 164 -59.64 0.08 -40.53
CA ASP A 164 -59.42 -0.41 -41.90
C ASP A 164 -58.06 0.09 -42.41
N THR A 165 -57.08 -0.81 -42.41
CA THR A 165 -55.66 -0.55 -42.71
C THR A 165 -55.42 -0.14 -44.17
N LYS A 166 -56.45 -0.11 -45.01
CA LYS A 166 -56.40 0.45 -46.37
C LYS A 166 -55.94 1.91 -46.41
N ARG A 167 -56.22 2.72 -45.38
CA ARG A 167 -55.91 4.16 -45.43
C ARG A 167 -54.42 4.51 -45.25
N PHE A 168 -53.63 3.62 -44.64
CA PHE A 168 -52.20 3.86 -44.37
C PHE A 168 -51.26 3.04 -45.27
N LYS A 169 -51.79 2.07 -46.04
CA LYS A 169 -51.05 1.26 -47.01
C LYS A 169 -50.57 2.03 -48.25
N LYS A 170 -51.06 3.25 -48.48
CA LYS A 170 -50.88 4.00 -49.74
C LYS A 170 -49.46 4.53 -50.02
N ILE A 171 -48.62 4.73 -49.01
CA ILE A 171 -47.25 5.27 -49.22
C ILE A 171 -46.28 4.19 -49.73
N CYS A 172 -46.54 2.90 -49.45
CA CYS A 172 -45.68 1.80 -49.89
C CYS A 172 -45.85 1.42 -51.38
N GLU A 173 -46.85 2.00 -52.07
CA GLU A 173 -47.23 1.65 -53.46
C GLU A 173 -46.64 2.59 -54.53
N ILE A 174 -45.85 3.60 -54.15
CA ILE A 174 -45.17 4.49 -55.10
C ILE A 174 -44.05 3.71 -55.82
N HIS A 175 -44.04 3.74 -57.16
CA HIS A 175 -43.07 3.04 -57.99
C HIS A 175 -41.64 3.52 -57.70
N GLU A 176 -40.68 2.58 -57.65
CA GLU A 176 -39.27 2.84 -57.27
C GLU A 176 -38.60 3.93 -58.12
N LYS A 177 -39.04 4.08 -59.38
CA LYS A 177 -38.57 5.12 -60.32
C LYS A 177 -38.74 6.56 -59.83
N TYR A 178 -39.68 6.80 -58.90
CA TYR A 178 -39.92 8.12 -58.30
C TYR A 178 -39.20 8.32 -56.96
N LYS A 179 -38.49 7.31 -56.45
CA LYS A 179 -37.74 7.37 -55.17
C LYS A 179 -36.28 7.79 -55.37
N ILE A 180 -36.04 8.67 -56.33
CA ILE A 180 -34.70 9.20 -56.61
C ILE A 180 -34.43 10.37 -55.65
N SER A 181 -33.23 10.41 -55.07
CA SER A 181 -32.83 11.52 -54.21
C SER A 181 -32.72 12.82 -55.01
N LEU A 182 -33.26 13.90 -54.46
CA LEU A 182 -33.12 15.24 -55.04
C LEU A 182 -31.64 15.65 -55.10
N ILE A 183 -31.22 16.22 -56.22
CA ILE A 183 -29.89 16.80 -56.40
C ILE A 183 -29.70 17.95 -55.39
N PRO A 184 -28.55 18.07 -54.69
CA PRO A 184 -28.35 19.06 -53.63
C PRO A 184 -28.70 20.50 -54.01
N GLU A 185 -28.34 20.92 -55.23
CA GLU A 185 -28.66 22.27 -55.74
C GLU A 185 -30.16 22.56 -55.83
N LEU A 186 -30.95 21.53 -56.18
CA LEU A 186 -32.40 21.64 -56.28
C LEU A 186 -33.07 21.58 -54.92
N LYS A 187 -32.50 20.82 -53.99
CA LYS A 187 -32.91 20.79 -52.59
C LYS A 187 -32.79 22.16 -51.94
N GLU A 188 -31.65 22.85 -52.13
CA GLU A 188 -31.46 24.21 -51.61
C GLU A 188 -32.44 25.22 -52.22
N LYS A 189 -32.73 25.13 -53.53
CA LYS A 189 -33.75 25.96 -54.18
C LYS A 189 -35.14 25.74 -53.59
N ILE A 190 -35.53 24.50 -53.35
CA ILE A 190 -36.83 24.17 -52.72
C ILE A 190 -36.87 24.71 -51.29
N LEU A 191 -35.79 24.57 -50.52
CA LEU A 191 -35.75 25.08 -49.14
C LEU A 191 -35.80 26.62 -49.10
N SER A 192 -35.20 27.32 -50.07
CA SER A 192 -35.23 28.78 -50.13
C SER A 192 -36.61 29.40 -50.39
N ILE A 193 -37.58 28.61 -50.87
CA ILE A 193 -38.93 29.10 -51.17
C ILE A 193 -39.96 28.71 -50.10
N ILE A 194 -39.56 27.92 -49.10
CA ILE A 194 -40.44 27.40 -48.05
C ILE A 194 -40.19 28.13 -46.75
N ASP A 195 -41.25 28.66 -46.14
CA ASP A 195 -41.25 29.07 -44.75
C ASP A 195 -41.35 27.84 -43.85
N LEU A 196 -40.23 27.46 -43.26
CA LEU A 196 -40.12 26.35 -42.31
C LEU A 196 -40.57 26.75 -40.90
N ASP A 197 -40.88 28.03 -40.65
CA ASP A 197 -41.41 28.50 -39.37
C ASP A 197 -42.86 28.02 -39.19
N PRO A 198 -43.17 27.26 -38.11
CA PRO A 198 -44.54 26.82 -37.81
C PRO A 198 -45.56 27.96 -37.67
N SER A 199 -45.09 29.19 -37.39
CA SER A 199 -45.92 30.38 -37.22
C SER A 199 -46.17 31.18 -38.50
N TYR A 200 -45.64 30.72 -39.65
CA TYR A 200 -45.79 31.34 -40.98
C TYR A 200 -45.53 32.86 -40.95
N THR A 201 -44.33 33.22 -40.51
CA THR A 201 -43.91 34.59 -40.28
C THR A 201 -43.47 35.29 -41.57
N GLN A 202 -43.06 34.54 -42.59
CA GLN A 202 -42.59 35.06 -43.87
C GLN A 202 -43.67 34.92 -44.95
N LYS A 203 -44.64 35.84 -44.97
CA LYS A 203 -45.76 35.89 -45.92
C LYS A 203 -45.37 36.00 -47.41
N GLN A 204 -44.07 36.08 -47.72
CA GLN A 204 -43.49 36.10 -49.06
C GLN A 204 -42.93 34.72 -49.50
N LEU A 205 -42.95 33.71 -48.61
CA LEU A 205 -42.55 32.33 -48.88
C LEU A 205 -43.76 31.38 -48.75
N LEU A 206 -43.62 30.14 -49.21
CA LEU A 206 -44.69 29.13 -49.13
C LEU A 206 -44.71 28.47 -47.74
N PRO A 207 -45.86 28.37 -47.06
CA PRO A 207 -45.93 27.68 -45.77
C PRO A 207 -45.53 26.20 -45.93
N ALA A 208 -44.58 25.72 -45.12
CA ALA A 208 -44.10 24.33 -45.20
C ALA A 208 -45.21 23.29 -45.13
N TYR A 209 -46.21 23.50 -44.26
CA TYR A 209 -47.33 22.59 -44.12
C TYR A 209 -48.18 22.53 -45.41
N SER A 210 -48.49 23.68 -46.01
CA SER A 210 -49.25 23.76 -47.27
C SER A 210 -48.47 23.15 -48.43
N PHE A 211 -47.16 23.42 -48.50
CA PHE A 211 -46.26 22.84 -49.50
C PHE A 211 -46.22 21.31 -49.42
N PHE A 212 -46.00 20.76 -48.23
CA PHE A 212 -45.98 19.31 -48.02
C PHE A 212 -47.33 18.67 -48.32
N LYS A 213 -48.43 19.33 -47.94
CA LYS A 213 -49.78 18.85 -48.21
C LYS A 213 -50.08 18.79 -49.72
N ALA A 214 -49.69 19.81 -50.48
CA ALA A 214 -49.83 19.84 -51.93
C ALA A 214 -49.02 18.72 -52.60
N LEU A 215 -47.77 18.51 -52.18
CA LEU A 215 -46.93 17.39 -52.66
C LEU A 215 -47.53 16.03 -52.33
N LYS A 216 -48.07 15.86 -51.12
CA LYS A 216 -48.72 14.62 -50.71
C LYS A 216 -49.95 14.34 -51.55
N GLN A 217 -50.78 15.35 -51.81
CA GLN A 217 -51.97 15.20 -52.65
C GLN A 217 -51.60 14.89 -54.11
N PHE A 218 -50.57 15.54 -54.65
CA PHE A 218 -50.02 15.19 -55.95
C PHE A 218 -49.55 13.73 -55.99
N SER A 219 -48.76 13.31 -55.01
CA SER A 219 -48.28 11.93 -54.90
C SER A 219 -49.43 10.92 -54.83
N ASP A 220 -50.49 11.22 -54.07
CA ASP A 220 -51.65 10.34 -53.91
C ASP A 220 -52.51 10.23 -55.18
N GLN A 221 -52.48 11.23 -56.08
CA GLN A 221 -53.27 11.27 -57.30
C GLN A 221 -52.52 10.77 -58.53
N PHE A 222 -51.25 11.17 -58.69
CA PHE A 222 -50.50 11.01 -59.94
C PHE A 222 -49.41 9.94 -59.88
N LEU A 223 -48.73 9.78 -58.74
CA LEU A 223 -47.62 8.81 -58.63
C LEU A 223 -48.09 7.34 -58.49
N GLN A 224 -49.41 7.11 -58.49
CA GLN A 224 -50.03 5.79 -58.51
C GLN A 224 -50.45 5.35 -59.92
N GLN A 225 -50.38 6.24 -60.93
CA GLN A 225 -50.78 5.96 -62.31
C GLN A 225 -49.54 5.92 -63.23
N ASN A 226 -49.53 5.01 -64.22
CA ASN A 226 -48.37 4.79 -65.11
C ASN A 226 -48.23 5.81 -66.26
N ASP A 227 -49.21 6.71 -66.41
CA ASP A 227 -49.34 7.61 -67.58
C ASP A 227 -48.85 9.05 -67.31
N LEU A 228 -48.08 9.24 -66.25
CA LEU A 228 -47.52 10.54 -65.91
C LEU A 228 -46.47 10.98 -66.95
N ASN A 229 -46.59 12.20 -67.47
CA ASN A 229 -45.65 12.70 -68.46
C ASN A 229 -44.33 13.13 -67.82
N GLU A 230 -43.36 12.21 -67.80
CA GLU A 230 -42.04 12.35 -67.18
C GLU A 230 -41.21 13.54 -67.70
N ASN A 231 -41.58 14.12 -68.85
CA ASN A 231 -40.91 15.29 -69.43
C ASN A 231 -41.50 16.63 -68.97
N GLN A 232 -42.64 16.63 -68.28
CA GLN A 232 -43.26 17.84 -67.73
C GLN A 232 -42.66 18.21 -66.37
N SER A 233 -42.67 19.51 -66.07
CA SER A 233 -42.25 19.99 -64.76
C SER A 233 -43.37 19.76 -63.75
N LEU A 234 -42.99 19.41 -62.51
CA LEU A 234 -43.89 19.30 -61.38
C LEU A 234 -44.69 20.61 -61.13
N SER A 235 -44.11 21.76 -61.50
CA SER A 235 -44.79 23.06 -61.51
C SER A 235 -46.08 23.06 -62.34
N VAL A 236 -46.12 22.32 -63.46
CA VAL A 236 -47.30 22.23 -64.35
C VAL A 236 -48.47 21.57 -63.64
N TYR A 237 -48.22 20.66 -62.70
CA TYR A 237 -49.27 19.99 -61.94
C TYR A 237 -49.59 20.76 -60.65
N LEU A 238 -48.58 21.11 -59.86
CA LEU A 238 -48.77 21.77 -58.58
C LEU A 238 -49.32 23.19 -58.73
N CYS A 239 -48.97 23.90 -59.80
CA CYS A 239 -49.43 25.27 -60.01
C CYS A 239 -50.67 25.37 -60.93
N ASN A 240 -51.28 24.22 -61.28
CA ASN A 240 -52.51 24.21 -62.06
C ASN A 240 -53.73 24.45 -61.15
N PRO A 241 -54.43 25.59 -61.27
CA PRO A 241 -55.59 25.90 -60.44
C PRO A 241 -56.75 24.89 -60.60
N ALA A 242 -56.82 24.16 -61.73
CA ALA A 242 -57.84 23.13 -61.93
C ALA A 242 -57.67 21.91 -61.02
N LEU A 243 -56.45 21.64 -60.53
CA LEU A 243 -56.15 20.49 -59.66
C LEU A 243 -56.31 20.79 -58.16
N ASN A 244 -56.41 22.08 -57.80
CA ASN A 244 -56.74 22.57 -56.45
C ASN A 244 -55.94 21.90 -55.31
N PHE A 245 -54.62 21.78 -55.47
CA PHE A 245 -53.73 21.19 -54.46
C PHE A 245 -53.38 22.13 -53.31
N TRP A 246 -53.46 23.44 -53.55
CA TRP A 246 -53.12 24.44 -52.56
C TRP A 246 -54.37 24.86 -51.79
N PRO A 247 -54.27 25.04 -50.47
CA PRO A 247 -55.39 25.55 -49.69
C PRO A 247 -55.67 27.02 -50.05
N GLU A 248 -56.95 27.45 -49.95
CA GLU A 248 -57.44 28.78 -50.37
C GLU A 248 -56.71 29.97 -49.71
N ASN A 249 -56.02 29.72 -48.60
CA ASN A 249 -55.23 30.72 -47.88
C ASN A 249 -53.83 30.98 -48.48
N VAL A 250 -53.42 30.25 -49.52
CA VAL A 250 -52.18 30.49 -50.26
C VAL A 250 -52.52 31.16 -51.59
N PRO A 251 -52.10 32.41 -51.83
CA PRO A 251 -52.38 33.10 -53.09
C PRO A 251 -51.81 32.36 -54.30
N GLU A 252 -52.57 32.31 -55.40
CA GLU A 252 -52.17 31.61 -56.62
C GLU A 252 -50.89 32.19 -57.26
N GLU A 253 -50.73 33.50 -57.19
CA GLU A 253 -49.53 34.22 -57.64
C GLU A 253 -48.28 33.76 -56.88
N LEU A 254 -48.43 33.46 -55.58
CA LEU A 254 -47.31 33.11 -54.71
C LEU A 254 -46.68 31.77 -55.08
N PHE A 255 -47.48 30.72 -55.33
CA PHE A 255 -46.91 29.43 -55.72
C PHE A 255 -46.54 29.35 -57.20
N LYS A 256 -47.18 30.13 -58.09
CA LYS A 256 -46.78 30.19 -59.51
C LYS A 256 -45.41 30.85 -59.70
N ASP A 257 -45.13 31.90 -58.93
CA ASP A 257 -43.89 32.66 -59.10
C ASP A 257 -42.70 32.02 -58.37
N LEU A 258 -42.94 31.39 -57.23
CA LEU A 258 -41.87 30.82 -56.40
C LEU A 258 -41.50 29.39 -56.78
N PHE A 259 -42.43 28.59 -57.35
CA PHE A 259 -42.17 27.17 -57.53
C PHE A 259 -41.18 26.92 -58.69
N PRO A 260 -40.15 26.09 -58.51
CA PRO A 260 -39.12 25.86 -59.53
C PRO A 260 -39.70 25.17 -60.78
N ASN A 261 -39.69 25.88 -61.91
CA ASN A 261 -40.12 25.37 -63.23
C ASN A 261 -39.16 24.32 -63.83
N ASN A 262 -37.97 24.14 -63.24
CA ASN A 262 -36.96 23.18 -63.66
C ASN A 262 -37.04 21.85 -62.90
N LEU A 263 -37.95 21.71 -61.92
CA LEU A 263 -38.21 20.44 -61.24
C LEU A 263 -39.01 19.55 -62.21
N LYS A 264 -38.33 18.67 -62.92
CA LYS A 264 -38.95 17.64 -63.77
C LYS A 264 -39.03 16.33 -63.01
N GLU A 265 -40.01 15.50 -63.38
CA GLU A 265 -40.10 14.11 -62.91
C GLU A 265 -39.14 13.23 -63.70
N GLN A 266 -37.84 13.56 -63.66
CA GLN A 266 -36.87 12.84 -64.46
C GLN A 266 -36.63 11.44 -63.89
N ALA A 267 -37.13 10.43 -64.62
CA ALA A 267 -36.41 9.18 -64.83
C ALA A 267 -35.19 9.46 -65.72
N SER A 268 -34.13 10.04 -65.17
CA SER A 268 -32.88 10.19 -65.92
C SER A 268 -32.23 8.81 -66.08
N ARG A 269 -32.56 8.13 -67.19
CA ARG A 269 -31.68 7.15 -67.82
C ARG A 269 -30.40 7.85 -68.27
N TYR A 270 -29.47 8.02 -67.33
CA TYR A 270 -28.05 8.10 -67.64
C TYR A 270 -27.34 7.05 -66.78
N HIS A 271 -27.17 5.88 -67.38
CA HIS A 271 -26.05 4.99 -67.07
C HIS A 271 -24.76 5.80 -67.21
N GLY A 272 -23.90 5.77 -66.19
CA GLY A 272 -22.63 6.50 -66.24
C GLY A 272 -21.77 6.34 -65.01
N TYR A 273 -21.41 5.10 -64.71
CA TYR A 273 -20.24 4.66 -63.93
C TYR A 273 -20.06 5.16 -62.48
N PHE A 274 -20.13 4.17 -61.60
CA PHE A 274 -19.49 4.13 -60.29
C PHE A 274 -18.02 4.56 -60.36
N THR A 275 -17.63 5.54 -59.55
CA THR A 275 -16.45 5.46 -58.67
C THR A 275 -16.64 6.36 -57.48
#